data_AF-A0A963IRQ3-F1
#
_entry.id   AF-A0A963IRQ3-F1
#
_cell.length_a   1.000
_cell.length_b   1.000
_cell.length_c   1.000
_cell.angle_alpha   90.00
_cell.angle_beta   90.00
_cell.angle_gamma   90.00
#
_symmetry.space_group_name_H-M   'P 1'
#
loop_
_entity.id
_entity.type
_entity.pdbx_description
1 polymer ?
#
loop_
_entity_poly.entity_id
_entity_poly.type
_entity_poly.pdbx_seq_one_letter_code
_entity_poly.pdbx_strand_id
1 'polypeptide(L)'
;MKQTLAFLRRTAPGVAAAALLALAGANPAWAEAVLERIAKTGVFNAGTRADVVPFGYRAKEPGASEGRLVGFSVDLIEQIRKRLSTKLGREIETRLRVTTPSDREGLVASQAIDIECGL
;
A
#
# COMPACT_ATOMS: atom_id res chain seq x y z
N MET A 1 50.28 -49.14 5.13
CA MET A 1 49.62 -48.29 4.11
C MET A 1 48.24 -47.87 4.66
N LYS A 2 47.97 -46.83 5.45
CA LYS A 2 48.57 -45.50 5.71
C LYS A 2 48.83 -44.68 4.45
N GLN A 3 47.77 -44.27 3.74
CA GLN A 3 47.67 -43.01 2.97
C GLN A 3 46.46 -43.06 2.02
N THR A 4 45.26 -42.73 2.51
CA THR A 4 44.18 -42.24 1.62
C THR A 4 43.12 -41.41 2.36
N LEU A 5 43.39 -41.00 3.59
CA LEU A 5 42.49 -40.19 4.44
C LEU A 5 42.57 -38.67 4.18
N ALA A 6 43.21 -38.20 3.10
CA ALA A 6 43.68 -36.82 3.03
C ALA A 6 43.03 -35.91 1.97
N PHE A 7 42.05 -36.38 1.18
CA PHE A 7 41.44 -35.52 0.15
C PHE A 7 40.03 -35.01 0.44
N LEU A 8 39.36 -35.51 1.49
CA LEU A 8 38.02 -35.05 1.86
C LEU A 8 38.03 -33.95 2.93
N ARG A 9 38.99 -33.03 2.88
CA ARG A 9 39.16 -32.02 3.94
C ARG A 9 39.38 -30.59 3.48
N ARG A 10 39.17 -30.27 2.19
CA ARG A 10 39.60 -28.98 1.64
C ARG A 10 38.62 -28.22 0.73
N THR A 11 37.32 -28.43 0.91
CA THR A 11 36.27 -27.62 0.26
C THR A 11 35.22 -27.21 1.29
N ALA A 12 35.58 -26.39 2.28
CA ALA A 12 34.69 -26.17 3.44
C ALA A 12 34.38 -24.73 3.89
N PRO A 13 34.92 -23.61 3.35
CA PRO A 13 34.41 -22.29 3.75
C PRO A 13 33.53 -21.58 2.69
N GLY A 14 33.83 -21.73 1.39
CA GLY A 14 33.22 -20.87 0.36
C GLY A 14 31.75 -21.15 0.06
N VAL A 15 31.35 -22.42 -0.03
CA VAL A 15 29.97 -22.81 -0.38
C VAL A 15 29.01 -22.59 0.79
N ALA A 16 29.47 -22.82 2.03
CA ALA A 16 28.69 -22.55 3.23
C ALA A 16 28.43 -21.05 3.44
N ALA A 17 29.45 -20.21 3.20
CA ALA A 17 29.32 -18.75 3.30
C ALA A 17 28.35 -18.18 2.26
N ALA A 18 28.38 -18.68 1.01
CA ALA A 18 27.45 -18.26 -0.03
C ALA A 18 25.99 -18.65 0.26
N ALA A 19 25.75 -19.83 0.84
CA ALA A 19 24.41 -20.26 1.25
C ALA A 19 23.84 -19.43 2.41
N LEU A 20 24.68 -19.00 3.35
CA LEU A 20 24.28 -18.12 4.46
C LEU A 20 23.94 -16.70 3.98
N LEU A 21 24.65 -16.18 2.96
CA LEU A 21 24.34 -14.88 2.33
C LEU A 21 23.02 -14.90 1.55
N ALA A 22 22.65 -16.02 0.92
CA ALA A 22 21.38 -16.16 0.21
C ALA A 22 20.16 -16.14 1.15
N LEU A 23 20.30 -16.62 2.39
CA LEU A 23 19.25 -16.57 3.42
C LEU A 23 19.12 -15.19 4.07
N ALA A 24 20.19 -14.39 4.11
CA ALA A 24 20.17 -13.04 4.67
C ALA A 24 19.54 -11.99 3.73
N GLY A 25 19.49 -12.27 2.43
CA GLY A 25 18.91 -11.37 1.42
C GLY A 25 17.42 -11.57 1.14
N ALA A 26 16.83 -12.67 1.62
CA ALA A 26 15.40 -12.89 1.55
C ALA A 26 14.71 -12.09 2.65
N ASN A 27 14.74 -10.76 2.54
CA ASN A 27 13.84 -9.93 3.32
C ASN A 27 12.45 -10.33 2.84
N PRO A 28 11.65 -11.02 3.66
CA PRO A 28 10.34 -11.41 3.21
C PRO A 28 9.64 -10.07 2.91
N ALA A 29 9.20 -9.89 1.67
CA ALA A 29 8.38 -8.75 1.31
C ALA A 29 7.04 -8.99 2.03
N TRP A 30 7.01 -8.67 3.32
CA TRP A 30 5.79 -8.64 4.11
C TRP A 30 5.04 -7.52 3.46
N ALA A 31 4.08 -7.87 2.61
CA ALA A 31 3.10 -6.93 2.11
C ALA A 31 2.54 -6.26 3.37
N GLU A 32 2.97 -5.02 3.61
CA GLU A 32 2.60 -4.29 4.82
C GLU A 32 1.07 -4.23 4.80
N ALA A 33 0.45 -4.73 5.86
CA ALA A 33 -1.00 -4.74 5.93
C ALA A 33 -1.48 -3.29 5.87
N VAL A 34 -2.56 -3.02 5.12
CA VAL A 34 -3.09 -1.67 4.90
C VAL A 34 -3.24 -0.90 6.22
N LEU A 35 -3.80 -1.54 7.26
CA LEU A 35 -3.99 -0.91 8.56
C LEU A 35 -2.67 -0.59 9.29
N GLU A 36 -1.65 -1.44 9.16
CA GLU A 36 -0.33 -1.21 9.74
C GLU A 36 0.35 -0.01 9.09
N ARG A 37 0.32 0.04 7.75
CA ARG A 37 0.84 1.18 6.99
C ARG A 37 0.11 2.48 7.35
N ILE A 38 -1.22 2.46 7.44
CA ILE A 38 -2.00 3.64 7.83
C ILE A 38 -1.63 4.07 9.26
N ALA A 39 -1.50 3.13 10.21
CA ALA A 39 -1.10 3.44 11.59
C ALA A 39 0.27 4.12 11.66
N LYS A 40 1.24 3.60 10.89
CA LYS A 40 2.61 4.12 10.80
C LYS A 40 2.66 5.49 10.13
N THR A 41 2.03 5.63 8.96
CA THR A 41 2.14 6.84 8.12
C THR A 41 1.16 7.95 8.51
N GLY A 42 0.03 7.61 9.11
CA GLY A 42 -1.08 8.53 9.34
C GLY A 42 -1.85 8.90 8.08
N VAL A 43 -1.63 8.19 6.96
CA VAL A 43 -2.21 8.52 5.65
C VAL A 43 -3.11 7.38 5.19
N PHE A 44 -4.34 7.74 4.83
CA PHE A 44 -5.32 6.88 4.19
C PHE A 44 -5.48 7.31 2.71
N ASN A 45 -4.99 6.48 1.78
CA ASN A 45 -5.10 6.76 0.36
C ASN A 45 -6.41 6.17 -0.17
N ALA A 46 -7.32 7.01 -0.65
CA ALA A 46 -8.63 6.56 -1.11
C ALA A 46 -8.88 6.99 -2.56
N GLY A 47 -9.45 6.07 -3.34
CA GLY A 47 -9.87 6.32 -4.71
C GLY A 47 -11.36 6.66 -4.80
N THR A 48 -11.73 7.55 -5.72
CA THR A 48 -13.13 7.75 -6.13
C THR A 48 -13.22 8.22 -7.59
N ARG A 49 -14.44 8.34 -8.11
CA ARG A 49 -14.73 8.87 -9.44
C ARG A 49 -14.73 10.40 -9.45
N ALA A 50 -14.51 11.00 -10.61
CA ALA A 50 -14.59 12.46 -10.80
C ALA A 50 -15.75 12.88 -11.72
N ASP A 51 -16.51 11.92 -12.23
CA ASP A 51 -17.46 12.05 -13.32
C ASP A 51 -18.80 11.33 -13.08
N VAL A 52 -19.04 10.82 -11.86
CA VAL A 52 -20.25 10.07 -11.50
C VAL A 52 -21.05 10.81 -10.44
N VAL A 53 -21.91 11.73 -10.87
CA VAL A 53 -22.88 12.40 -9.99
C VAL A 53 -23.99 11.40 -9.62
N PRO A 54 -24.46 11.31 -8.36
CA PRO A 54 -24.05 12.07 -7.17
C PRO A 54 -23.00 11.37 -6.27
N PHE A 55 -22.31 10.35 -6.77
CA PHE A 55 -21.46 9.46 -5.97
C PHE A 55 -20.03 9.98 -5.82
N GLY A 56 -19.33 10.20 -6.92
CA GLY A 56 -17.98 10.77 -6.95
C GLY A 56 -17.84 11.67 -8.16
N TYR A 57 -17.78 12.97 -7.94
CA TYR A 57 -17.68 13.95 -9.01
C TYR A 57 -16.89 15.18 -8.60
N ARG A 58 -16.33 15.89 -9.60
CA ARG A 58 -15.62 17.13 -9.38
C ARG A 58 -16.59 18.31 -9.37
N ALA A 59 -16.83 18.90 -8.19
CA ALA A 59 -17.61 20.12 -8.05
C ALA A 59 -16.69 21.35 -8.17
N LYS A 60 -17.14 22.35 -8.95
CA LYS A 60 -16.48 23.66 -8.97
C LYS A 60 -16.95 24.47 -7.77
N GLU A 61 -15.99 24.91 -6.96
CA GLU A 61 -16.26 25.87 -5.89
C GLU A 61 -16.09 27.29 -6.44
N PRO A 62 -16.99 28.23 -6.11
CA PRO A 62 -16.80 29.64 -6.45
C PRO A 62 -15.45 30.15 -5.93
N GLY A 63 -14.63 30.71 -6.82
CA GLY A 63 -13.32 31.26 -6.47
C GLY A 63 -12.17 30.24 -6.39
N ALA A 64 -12.40 28.95 -6.65
CA ALA A 64 -11.32 27.96 -6.74
C ALA A 64 -10.80 27.79 -8.17
N SER A 65 -9.48 27.66 -8.32
CA SER A 65 -8.82 27.35 -9.60
C SER A 65 -9.06 25.90 -10.05
N GLU A 66 -9.30 24.99 -9.10
CA GLU A 66 -9.57 23.58 -9.34
C GLU A 66 -10.83 23.13 -8.60
N GLY A 67 -11.58 22.20 -9.20
CA GLY A 67 -12.76 21.63 -8.54
C GLY A 67 -12.40 20.58 -7.49
N ARG A 68 -13.19 20.46 -6.43
CA ARG A 68 -13.02 19.46 -5.37
C ARG A 68 -13.76 18.18 -5.71
N LEU A 69 -13.22 17.03 -5.29
CA LEU A 69 -13.96 15.77 -5.34
C LEU A 69 -14.99 15.76 -4.22
N VAL A 70 -16.25 15.51 -4.57
CA VAL A 70 -17.40 15.47 -3.66
C VAL A 70 -18.36 14.35 -4.07
N GLY A 71 -19.38 14.12 -3.25
CA GLY A 71 -20.45 13.14 -3.48
C GLY A 71 -20.50 12.06 -2.41
N PHE A 72 -21.52 11.21 -2.50
CA PHE A 72 -21.79 10.17 -1.50
C PHE A 72 -20.58 9.27 -1.20
N SER A 73 -19.82 8.89 -2.23
CA SER A 73 -18.64 8.04 -2.06
C SER A 73 -17.50 8.77 -1.35
N VAL A 74 -17.35 10.08 -1.56
CA VAL A 74 -16.39 10.90 -0.81
C VAL A 74 -16.81 11.04 0.65
N ASP A 75 -18.11 11.21 0.91
CA ASP A 75 -18.64 11.24 2.27
C ASP A 75 -18.38 9.91 3.00
N LEU A 76 -18.54 8.78 2.32
CA LEU A 76 -18.23 7.46 2.86
C LEU A 76 -16.74 7.31 3.20
N ILE A 77 -15.84 7.76 2.30
CA ILE A 77 -14.40 7.79 2.55
C ILE A 77 -14.10 8.59 3.82
N GLU A 78 -14.73 9.74 4.01
CA GLU A 78 -14.52 10.57 5.21
C GLU A 78 -15.07 9.93 6.49
N GLN A 79 -16.14 9.14 6.41
CA GLN A 79 -16.58 8.34 7.56
C GLN A 79 -15.59 7.21 7.90
N ILE A 80 -15.02 6.56 6.89
CA ILE A 80 -13.97 5.55 7.08
C ILE A 80 -12.74 6.18 7.73
N ARG A 81 -12.27 7.34 7.23
CA ARG A 81 -11.16 8.11 7.80
C ARG A 81 -11.39 8.41 9.28
N LYS A 82 -12.58 8.91 9.65
CA LYS A 82 -12.95 9.18 11.06
C LYS A 82 -12.87 7.92 11.93
N ARG A 83 -13.39 6.79 11.43
CA ARG A 83 -13.32 5.49 12.15
C ARG A 83 -11.88 4.99 12.28
N LEU A 84 -11.05 5.18 11.26
CA LEU A 84 -9.62 4.89 11.32
C LEU A 84 -8.94 5.77 12.38
N SER A 85 -9.20 7.07 12.42
CA SER A 85 -8.66 7.97 13.45
C SER A 85 -9.02 7.50 14.86
N THR A 86 -10.29 7.15 15.10
CA THR A 86 -10.72 6.60 16.39
C THR A 86 -10.04 5.28 16.72
N LYS A 87 -9.99 4.34 15.77
CA LYS A 87 -9.40 3.01 15.99
C LYS A 87 -7.90 3.07 16.29
N LEU A 88 -7.19 4.00 15.66
CA LEU A 88 -5.74 4.14 15.76
C LEU A 88 -5.29 5.15 16.82
N GLY A 89 -6.23 5.87 17.44
CA GLY A 89 -5.94 6.84 18.50
C GLY A 89 -5.12 8.05 18.02
N ARG A 90 -5.18 8.38 16.72
CA ARG A 90 -4.45 9.50 16.11
C ARG A 90 -5.24 10.08 14.95
N GLU A 91 -4.91 11.30 14.54
CA GLU A 91 -5.51 11.85 13.33
C GLU A 91 -4.94 11.18 12.07
N ILE A 92 -5.86 10.88 11.14
CA ILE A 92 -5.58 10.28 9.83
C ILE A 92 -5.95 11.28 8.73
N GLU A 93 -5.01 11.54 7.84
CA GLU A 93 -5.18 12.34 6.62
C GLU A 93 -5.76 11.46 5.50
N THR A 94 -6.82 11.93 4.83
CA THR A 94 -7.24 11.32 3.55
C THR A 94 -6.46 11.94 2.40
N ARG A 95 -5.91 11.09 1.53
CA ARG A 95 -5.44 11.48 0.19
C ARG A 95 -6.36 10.90 -0.86
N LEU A 96 -7.13 11.77 -1.51
CA LEU A 96 -8.04 11.38 -2.56
C LEU A 96 -7.32 11.27 -3.91
N ARG A 97 -7.59 10.18 -4.63
CA ARG A 97 -7.14 9.96 -6.00
C ARG A 97 -8.33 9.73 -6.93
N VAL A 98 -8.30 10.36 -8.09
CA VAL A 98 -9.28 10.06 -9.15
C VAL A 98 -8.97 8.68 -9.74
N THR A 99 -10.01 7.88 -9.91
CA THR A 99 -9.96 6.54 -10.51
C THR A 99 -10.94 6.43 -11.67
N THR A 100 -10.78 5.38 -12.47
CA THR A 100 -11.59 5.02 -13.62
C THR A 100 -12.01 3.54 -13.53
N PRO A 101 -13.02 3.11 -14.30
CA PRO A 101 -13.33 1.68 -14.45
C PRO A 101 -12.16 0.82 -14.92
N SER A 102 -11.21 1.38 -15.65
CA SER A 102 -10.11 0.63 -16.24
C SER A 102 -8.87 0.50 -15.35
N ASP A 103 -8.68 1.38 -14.37
CA ASP A 103 -7.45 1.43 -13.57
C ASP A 103 -7.64 1.14 -12.07
N ARG A 104 -8.89 1.17 -11.56
CA ARG A 104 -9.15 1.07 -10.12
C ARG A 104 -8.61 -0.23 -9.49
N GLU A 105 -8.74 -1.36 -10.17
CA GLU A 105 -8.25 -2.66 -9.68
C GLU A 105 -6.72 -2.66 -9.61
N GLY A 106 -6.06 -2.08 -10.62
CA GLY A 106 -4.60 -1.95 -10.65
C GLY A 106 -4.08 -1.00 -9.56
N LEU A 107 -4.80 0.08 -9.27
CA LEU A 107 -4.45 1.02 -8.21
C LEU A 107 -4.57 0.39 -6.82
N VAL A 108 -5.60 -0.42 -6.57
CA VAL A 108 -5.73 -1.19 -5.31
C VAL A 108 -4.65 -2.27 -5.23
N ALA A 109 -4.45 -3.04 -6.31
CA ALA A 109 -3.48 -4.14 -6.33
C ALA A 109 -2.03 -3.67 -6.11
N SER A 110 -1.69 -2.48 -6.63
CA SER A 110 -0.38 -1.85 -6.43
C SER A 110 -0.25 -1.08 -5.10
N GLN A 111 -1.31 -1.05 -4.27
CA GLN A 111 -1.41 -0.25 -3.05
C GLN A 111 -1.20 1.26 -3.28
N ALA A 112 -1.41 1.76 -4.51
CA ALA A 112 -1.44 3.19 -4.81
C ALA A 112 -2.66 3.88 -4.19
N ILE A 113 -3.73 3.11 -3.96
CA ILE A 113 -4.86 3.43 -3.09
C ILE A 113 -5.15 2.22 -2.19
N ASP A 114 -5.76 2.49 -1.04
CA ASP A 114 -6.08 1.50 -0.01
C ASP A 114 -7.45 0.88 -0.25
N ILE A 115 -8.35 1.70 -0.79
CA ILE A 115 -9.72 1.37 -1.11
C ILE A 115 -10.21 2.31 -2.21
N GLU A 116 -11.16 1.83 -3.01
CA GLU A 116 -11.97 2.66 -3.89
C GLU A 116 -13.40 2.74 -3.32
N CYS A 117 -13.99 3.93 -3.36
CA CYS A 117 -15.42 4.10 -3.16
C CYS A 117 -16.00 4.86 -4.35
N GLY A 118 -16.92 4.21 -5.07
CA GLY A 118 -17.50 4.74 -6.30
C GLY A 118 -18.47 3.76 -6.96
N LEU A 119 -18.78 4.06 -8.21
CA LEU A 119 -19.54 3.22 -9.15
C LEU A 119 -18.67 3.02 -10.40
#